data_AF-A0A381UC64-F1
#
_entry.id   AF-A0A381UC64-F1
#
_cell.length_a   1.000
_cell.length_b   1.000
_cell.length_c   1.000
_cell.angle_alpha   90.00
_cell.angle_beta   90.00
_cell.angle_gamma   90.00
#
_symmetry.space_group_name_H-M   'P 1'
#
loop_
_entity.id
_entity.type
_entity.pdbx_description
1 polymer ?
#
loop_
_entity_poly.entity_id
_entity_poly.type
_entity_poly.pdbx_seq_one_letter_code
_entity_poly.pdbx_strand_id
1 'polypeptide(L)'
;MKKIQSPISKVIISDHVLRILREAALWMFGALALILWISLFTYDVSDPGFTQVSTSNEINNAIGKIGALVSDLLFYIFGLPAYLFTVLVLYSGWVIFKSSKKQEKVPNADLMLRLFGFFIILLTSCALATLHFSPDDFRETAGGIIGQVIGGSLNSSMKLLGATTLLFFLWLASISLFLGVSWI
;
A
#
# COMPACT_ATOMS: atom_id res chain seq x y z
N MET A 1 32.69 10.88 42.77
CA MET A 1 32.92 9.88 41.70
C MET A 1 32.58 10.50 40.36
N LYS A 2 33.58 10.76 39.51
CA LYS A 2 33.44 11.43 38.20
C LYS A 2 33.03 10.37 37.16
N LYS A 3 31.80 10.41 36.65
CA LYS A 3 31.37 9.52 35.56
C LYS A 3 32.10 9.94 34.29
N ILE A 4 32.97 9.06 33.79
CA ILE A 4 33.67 9.20 32.51
C ILE A 4 32.62 8.95 31.42
N GLN A 5 32.16 10.02 30.78
CA GLN A 5 31.30 9.92 29.59
C GLN A 5 32.20 9.53 28.41
N SER A 6 32.10 8.29 27.94
CA SER A 6 32.82 7.84 26.74
C SER A 6 32.34 8.62 25.51
N PRO A 7 33.22 9.20 24.69
CA PRO A 7 32.80 9.80 23.42
C PRO A 7 32.60 8.65 22.44
N ILE A 8 31.37 8.13 22.37
CA ILE A 8 30.97 7.34 21.21
C ILE A 8 31.03 8.33 20.05
N SER A 9 32.03 8.16 19.19
CA SER A 9 32.21 8.96 17.97
C SER A 9 30.91 8.87 17.16
N LYS A 10 30.08 9.91 17.21
CA LYS A 10 29.00 10.08 16.25
C LYS A 10 29.66 10.15 14.89
N VAL A 11 29.43 9.15 14.04
CA VAL A 11 29.85 9.19 12.64
C VAL A 11 29.25 10.46 12.05
N ILE A 12 30.09 11.44 11.73
CA ILE A 12 29.66 12.72 11.16
C ILE A 12 29.48 12.48 9.67
N ILE A 13 28.28 12.07 9.26
CA ILE A 13 27.91 11.96 7.85
C ILE A 13 27.65 13.37 7.32
N SER A 14 28.27 13.72 6.19
CA SER A 14 28.05 14.99 5.49
C SER A 14 26.59 15.11 5.01
N ASP A 15 26.02 16.31 5.08
CA ASP A 15 24.68 16.62 4.54
C ASP A 15 24.56 16.29 3.05
N HIS A 16 25.67 16.36 2.31
CA HIS A 16 25.73 15.96 0.91
C HIS A 16 25.48 14.45 0.75
N VAL A 17 26.12 13.62 1.58
CA VAL A 17 25.95 12.16 1.56
C VAL A 17 24.52 11.79 1.98
N LEU A 18 23.96 12.46 2.98
CA LEU A 18 22.55 12.23 3.39
C LEU A 18 21.56 12.57 2.27
N ARG A 19 21.83 13.61 1.46
CA ARG A 19 21.01 13.93 0.30
C ARG A 19 21.08 12.85 -0.77
N ILE A 20 22.29 12.38 -1.12
CA ILE A 20 22.48 11.30 -2.09
C ILE A 20 21.76 10.02 -1.66
N LEU A 21 21.87 9.62 -0.38
CA LEU A 21 21.19 8.43 0.13
C LEU A 21 19.66 8.52 0.00
N ARG A 22 19.08 9.72 0.17
CA ARG A 22 17.63 9.94 0.02
C ARG A 22 17.18 9.96 -1.44
N GLU A 23 18.00 10.55 -2.32
CA GLU A 23 17.77 10.47 -3.77
C GLU A 23 17.83 9.03 -4.26
N ALA A 24 18.84 8.27 -3.82
CA ALA A 24 18.95 6.84 -4.09
C ALA A 24 17.73 6.07 -3.55
N ALA A 25 17.27 6.38 -2.33
CA ALA A 25 16.06 5.80 -1.78
C ALA A 25 14.85 6.09 -2.66
N LEU A 26 14.65 7.34 -3.10
CA LEU A 26 13.55 7.71 -4.01
C LEU A 26 13.55 6.87 -5.29
N TRP A 27 14.71 6.70 -5.93
CA TRP A 27 14.86 5.86 -7.11
C TRP A 27 14.55 4.39 -6.83
N MET A 28 15.01 3.85 -5.70
CA MET A 28 14.74 2.47 -5.29
C MET A 28 13.26 2.23 -5.00
N PHE A 29 12.59 3.14 -4.30
CA PHE A 29 11.14 3.08 -4.06
C PHE A 29 10.36 3.21 -5.37
N GLY A 30 10.80 4.07 -6.28
CA GLY A 30 10.24 4.19 -7.62
C GLY A 30 10.33 2.89 -8.41
N ALA A 31 11.52 2.27 -8.44
CA ALA A 31 11.73 0.98 -9.10
C ALA A 31 10.86 -0.13 -8.47
N LEU A 32 10.79 -0.21 -7.14
CA LEU A 32 9.99 -1.20 -6.43
C LEU A 32 8.49 -1.04 -6.74
N ALA A 33 8.00 0.20 -6.77
CA ALA A 33 6.61 0.47 -7.11
C ALA A 33 6.28 0.11 -8.57
N LEU A 34 7.20 0.38 -9.50
CA LEU A 34 7.03 -0.02 -10.91
C LEU A 34 7.03 -1.54 -11.06
N ILE A 35 7.94 -2.24 -10.38
CA ILE A 35 7.96 -3.71 -10.35
C ILE A 35 6.63 -4.24 -9.82
N LEU A 36 6.13 -3.69 -8.71
CA LEU A 36 4.85 -4.08 -8.13
C LEU A 36 3.68 -3.78 -9.06
N TRP A 37 3.69 -2.61 -9.70
CA TRP A 37 2.63 -2.22 -10.64
C TRP A 37 2.60 -3.12 -11.87
N ILE A 38 3.77 -3.42 -12.47
CA ILE A 38 3.87 -4.36 -13.59
C ILE A 38 3.41 -5.75 -13.15
N SER A 39 3.84 -6.22 -11.99
CA SER A 39 3.41 -7.50 -11.42
C SER A 39 1.89 -7.60 -11.28
N LEU A 40 1.22 -6.54 -10.80
CA LEU A 40 -0.24 -6.49 -10.71
C LEU A 40 -0.92 -6.35 -12.08
N PHE A 41 -0.32 -5.58 -12.99
CA PHE A 41 -0.89 -5.31 -14.32
C PHE A 41 -0.82 -6.53 -15.23
N THR A 42 0.25 -7.32 -15.14
CA THR A 42 0.42 -8.58 -15.88
C THR A 42 0.01 -9.79 -15.03
N TYR A 43 -0.98 -9.63 -14.16
CA TYR A 43 -1.54 -10.73 -13.40
C TYR A 43 -2.26 -11.71 -14.34
N ASP A 44 -1.99 -12.99 -14.16
CA ASP A 44 -2.67 -14.06 -14.87
C ASP A 44 -3.13 -15.11 -13.86
N VAL A 45 -4.38 -15.53 -13.95
CA VAL A 45 -4.99 -16.53 -13.06
C VAL A 45 -4.34 -17.92 -13.24
N SER A 46 -3.68 -18.16 -14.37
CA SER A 46 -3.00 -19.42 -14.71
C SER A 46 -1.60 -19.52 -14.09
N ASP A 47 -1.03 -18.40 -13.65
CA ASP A 47 0.32 -18.36 -13.08
C ASP A 47 0.39 -19.04 -11.70
N PRO A 48 1.55 -19.63 -11.32
CA PRO A 48 1.74 -20.23 -10.01
C PRO A 48 1.57 -19.20 -8.90
N GLY A 49 0.58 -19.43 -8.03
CA GLY A 49 0.16 -18.51 -6.98
C GLY A 49 0.29 -19.11 -5.58
N PHE A 50 0.04 -18.29 -4.56
CA PHE A 50 -0.13 -18.80 -3.19
C PHE A 50 -1.40 -19.64 -3.06
N THR A 51 -2.38 -19.35 -3.91
CA THR A 51 -3.73 -19.95 -3.85
C THR A 51 -3.94 -21.05 -4.89
N GLN A 52 -2.91 -21.41 -5.66
CA GLN A 52 -2.97 -22.50 -6.63
C GLN A 52 -1.58 -23.07 -6.92
N VAL A 53 -1.52 -24.40 -7.05
CA VAL A 53 -0.34 -25.09 -7.57
C VAL A 53 -0.52 -25.19 -9.09
N SER A 54 0.09 -24.27 -9.84
CA SER A 54 0.04 -24.34 -11.31
C SER A 54 0.95 -25.46 -11.81
N THR A 55 0.43 -26.22 -12.77
CA THR A 55 1.14 -27.29 -13.48
C THR A 55 1.82 -26.79 -14.76
N SER A 56 1.56 -25.53 -15.16
CA SER A 56 2.21 -24.89 -16.30
C SER A 56 3.67 -24.57 -15.98
N ASN A 57 4.57 -24.87 -16.93
CA ASN A 57 5.98 -24.49 -16.84
C ASN A 57 6.22 -23.02 -17.22
N GLU A 58 5.26 -22.38 -17.89
CA GLU A 58 5.38 -21.00 -18.35
C GLU A 58 4.70 -20.05 -17.37
N ILE A 59 5.37 -18.94 -17.08
CA ILE A 59 4.90 -17.86 -16.20
C ILE A 59 4.65 -16.64 -17.08
N ASN A 60 3.41 -16.18 -17.12
CA ASN A 60 2.95 -15.06 -17.94
C ASN A 60 3.27 -13.70 -17.30
N ASN A 61 3.41 -13.64 -15.98
CA ASN A 61 3.77 -12.41 -15.28
C ASN A 61 5.11 -11.85 -15.77
N ALA A 62 5.15 -10.58 -16.17
CA ALA A 62 6.34 -9.96 -16.76
C ALA A 62 7.52 -9.81 -15.78
N ILE A 63 7.25 -9.82 -14.46
CA ILE A 63 8.29 -9.84 -13.42
C ILE A 63 8.78 -11.27 -13.15
N GLY A 64 8.05 -12.29 -13.62
CA GLY A 64 8.30 -13.70 -13.39
C GLY A 64 7.65 -14.23 -12.12
N LYS A 65 8.18 -15.34 -11.58
CA LYS A 65 7.55 -16.11 -10.48
C LYS A 65 7.24 -15.28 -9.24
N ILE A 66 8.14 -14.38 -8.85
CA ILE A 66 7.94 -13.54 -7.66
C ILE A 66 6.79 -12.57 -7.91
N GLY A 67 6.71 -11.99 -9.11
CA GLY A 67 5.60 -11.12 -9.50
C GLY A 67 4.28 -11.85 -9.45
N ALA A 68 4.19 -13.03 -10.07
CA ALA A 68 3.00 -13.88 -10.04
C ALA A 68 2.52 -14.15 -8.60
N LEU A 69 3.42 -14.59 -7.71
CA LEU A 69 3.10 -14.89 -6.31
C LEU A 69 2.60 -13.65 -5.55
N VAL A 70 3.27 -12.51 -5.74
CA VAL A 70 2.90 -11.26 -5.05
C VAL A 70 1.54 -10.75 -5.56
N SER A 71 1.32 -10.75 -6.88
CA SER A 71 0.05 -10.32 -7.46
C SER A 71 -1.10 -11.24 -7.07
N ASP A 72 -0.90 -12.57 -7.08
CA ASP A 72 -1.93 -13.54 -6.67
C ASP A 72 -2.33 -13.32 -5.21
N LEU A 73 -1.36 -13.17 -4.31
CA LEU A 73 -1.64 -12.92 -2.89
C LEU A 73 -2.38 -11.60 -2.67
N LEU A 74 -1.96 -10.52 -3.34
CA LEU A 74 -2.57 -9.21 -3.17
C LEU A 74 -3.99 -9.16 -3.75
N PHE A 75 -4.22 -9.69 -4.95
CA PHE A 75 -5.56 -9.74 -5.53
C PHE A 75 -6.49 -10.67 -4.76
N TYR A 76 -5.99 -11.79 -4.23
CA TYR A 76 -6.79 -12.68 -3.39
C TYR A 76 -7.30 -11.98 -2.12
N ILE A 77 -6.43 -11.26 -1.41
CA ILE A 77 -6.80 -10.62 -0.15
C ILE A 77 -7.58 -9.33 -0.37
N PHE A 78 -7.13 -8.48 -1.30
CA PHE A 78 -7.60 -7.10 -1.44
C PHE A 78 -8.35 -6.80 -2.74
N GLY A 79 -8.29 -7.68 -3.74
CA GLY A 79 -8.88 -7.42 -5.06
C GLY A 79 -8.24 -6.21 -5.77
N LEU A 80 -9.04 -5.48 -6.55
CA LEU A 80 -8.61 -4.31 -7.32
C LEU A 80 -7.89 -3.23 -6.46
N PRO A 81 -8.30 -2.96 -5.20
CA PRO A 81 -7.53 -2.12 -4.28
C PRO A 81 -6.07 -2.52 -4.02
N ALA A 82 -5.60 -3.70 -4.47
CA ALA A 82 -4.18 -4.08 -4.46
C ALA A 82 -3.27 -3.03 -5.09
N TYR A 83 -3.76 -2.28 -6.09
CA TYR A 83 -3.01 -1.18 -6.70
C TYR A 83 -2.65 -0.07 -5.71
N LEU A 84 -3.37 0.09 -4.59
CA LEU A 84 -3.02 1.06 -3.55
C LEU A 84 -1.65 0.80 -2.92
N PHE A 85 -1.15 -0.44 -2.93
CA PHE A 85 0.20 -0.75 -2.47
C PHE A 85 1.27 -0.11 -3.36
N THR A 86 1.03 0.00 -4.68
CA THR A 86 1.95 0.71 -5.58
C THR A 86 2.05 2.19 -5.21
N VAL A 87 0.91 2.81 -4.92
CA VAL A 87 0.82 4.20 -4.45
C VAL A 87 1.51 4.37 -3.11
N LEU A 88 1.33 3.44 -2.16
CA LEU A 88 1.98 3.47 -0.86
C LEU A 88 3.51 3.43 -0.98
N VAL A 89 4.05 2.56 -1.83
CA VAL A 89 5.50 2.42 -2.05
C VAL A 89 6.07 3.71 -2.65
N LEU A 90 5.42 4.28 -3.67
CA LEU A 90 5.80 5.58 -4.23
C LEU A 90 5.75 6.70 -3.21
N TYR A 91 4.65 6.79 -2.46
CA TYR A 91 4.45 7.82 -1.45
C TYR A 91 5.49 7.72 -0.32
N SER A 92 5.87 6.51 0.08
CA SER A 92 6.94 6.27 1.07
C SER A 92 8.28 6.84 0.61
N GLY A 93 8.67 6.57 -0.64
CA GLY A 93 9.87 7.17 -1.24
C GLY A 93 9.80 8.70 -1.29
N TRP A 94 8.64 9.25 -1.65
CA TRP A 94 8.41 10.69 -1.70
C TRP A 94 8.51 11.37 -0.31
N VAL A 95 7.95 10.76 0.74
CA VAL A 95 8.01 11.28 2.12
C VAL A 95 9.46 11.33 2.63
N ILE A 96 10.24 10.28 2.36
CA ILE A 96 11.67 10.21 2.72
C ILE A 96 12.45 11.33 2.01
N PHE A 97 12.18 11.54 0.72
CA PHE A 97 12.80 12.61 -0.06
C PHE A 97 12.41 14.01 0.43
N LYS A 98 11.10 14.26 0.65
CA LYS A 98 10.57 15.58 1.06
C LYS A 98 11.07 16.01 2.44
N SER A 99 11.22 15.08 3.39
CA SER A 99 11.75 15.37 4.74
C SER A 99 13.11 16.08 4.73
N SER A 100 13.85 16.02 3.61
CA SER A 100 15.11 16.75 3.42
C SER A 100 14.96 18.23 3.12
N LYS A 101 13.91 18.66 2.41
CA LYS A 101 13.79 20.05 1.94
C LYS A 101 13.42 21.02 3.06
N LYS A 102 12.73 20.55 4.10
CA LYS A 102 12.27 21.39 5.21
C LYS A 102 13.11 21.29 6.49
N GLN A 103 14.11 20.40 6.57
CA GLN A 103 14.80 20.02 7.83
C GLN A 103 13.86 19.59 8.97
N GLU A 104 12.56 19.45 8.71
CA GLU A 104 11.57 18.98 9.66
C GLU A 104 11.61 17.45 9.69
N LYS A 105 11.97 16.88 10.85
CA LYS A 105 11.71 15.47 11.10
C LYS A 105 10.21 15.30 11.22
N VAL A 106 9.63 14.47 10.36
CA VAL A 106 8.24 14.02 10.55
C VAL A 106 8.21 13.23 11.87
N PRO A 107 7.40 13.64 12.86
CA PRO A 107 7.23 12.88 14.09
C PRO A 107 6.79 11.44 13.78
N ASN A 108 7.29 10.47 14.54
CA ASN A 108 6.87 9.07 14.38
C ASN A 108 5.35 8.91 14.52
N ALA A 109 4.71 9.71 15.37
CA ALA A 109 3.26 9.74 15.55
C ALA A 109 2.51 10.08 14.25
N ASP A 110 2.97 11.10 13.50
CA ASP A 110 2.37 11.49 12.24
C ASP A 110 2.51 10.39 11.19
N LEU A 111 3.65 9.68 11.17
CA LEU A 111 3.84 8.55 10.28
C LEU A 111 2.89 7.40 10.62
N MET A 112 2.73 7.06 11.91
CA MET A 112 1.79 6.03 12.35
C MET A 112 0.35 6.41 12.01
N LEU A 113 -0.01 7.68 12.19
CA LEU A 113 -1.32 8.19 11.82
C LEU A 113 -1.53 8.05 10.32
N ARG A 114 -0.59 8.49 9.47
CA ARG A 114 -0.69 8.33 8.01
C ARG A 114 -0.88 6.88 7.59
N LEU A 115 -0.11 5.96 8.18
CA LEU A 115 -0.26 4.51 7.92
C LEU A 115 -1.63 4.01 8.34
N PHE A 116 -2.14 4.44 9.48
CA PHE A 116 -3.50 4.11 9.92
C PHE A 116 -4.56 4.61 8.91
N GLY A 117 -4.40 5.83 8.38
CA GLY A 117 -5.24 6.35 7.31
C GLY A 117 -5.19 5.50 6.05
N PHE A 118 -3.99 5.08 5.63
CA PHE A 118 -3.84 4.15 4.52
C PHE A 118 -4.61 2.84 4.75
N PHE A 119 -4.53 2.26 5.96
CA PHE A 119 -5.27 1.04 6.26
C PHE A 119 -6.77 1.23 6.15
N ILE A 120 -7.33 2.34 6.63
CA ILE A 120 -8.76 2.59 6.49
C ILE A 120 -9.14 2.82 5.02
N ILE A 121 -8.33 3.54 4.24
CA ILE A 121 -8.53 3.68 2.78
C ILE A 121 -8.57 2.29 2.14
N LEU A 122 -7.60 1.42 2.45
CA LEU A 122 -7.51 0.08 1.89
C LEU A 122 -8.76 -0.75 2.23
N LEU A 123 -9.16 -0.81 3.50
CA LEU A 123 -10.33 -1.57 3.94
C LEU A 123 -11.63 -1.05 3.31
N THR A 124 -11.81 0.27 3.29
CA THR A 124 -13.00 0.89 2.68
C THR A 124 -13.01 0.69 1.17
N SER A 125 -11.88 0.81 0.48
CA SER A 125 -11.77 0.51 -0.95
C SER A 125 -12.07 -0.96 -1.26
N CYS A 126 -11.62 -1.92 -0.44
CA CYS A 126 -11.98 -3.33 -0.58
C CYS A 126 -13.49 -3.53 -0.45
N ALA A 127 -14.10 -2.95 0.58
CA ALA A 127 -15.53 -3.07 0.81
C ALA A 127 -16.36 -2.41 -0.31
N LEU A 128 -16.02 -1.19 -0.74
CA LEU A 128 -16.67 -0.55 -1.88
C LEU A 128 -16.50 -1.38 -3.16
N ALA A 129 -15.31 -1.94 -3.38
CA ALA A 129 -15.03 -2.65 -4.60
C ALA A 129 -15.90 -3.91 -4.73
N THR A 130 -16.05 -4.67 -3.65
CA THR A 130 -16.98 -5.81 -3.61
C THR A 130 -18.44 -5.42 -3.82
N LEU A 131 -18.87 -4.23 -3.35
CA LEU A 131 -20.26 -3.80 -3.46
C LEU A 131 -20.64 -3.25 -4.84
N HIS A 132 -19.66 -2.76 -5.62
CA HIS A 132 -19.94 -2.01 -6.86
C HIS A 132 -19.26 -2.54 -8.13
N PHE A 133 -18.24 -3.39 -8.03
CA PHE A 133 -17.57 -3.96 -9.20
C PHE A 133 -17.80 -5.46 -9.33
N SER A 134 -17.97 -5.92 -10.57
CA SER A 134 -18.14 -7.33 -10.90
C SER A 134 -16.84 -8.12 -10.69
N PRO A 135 -16.94 -9.42 -10.36
CA PRO A 135 -15.80 -10.28 -10.12
C PRO A 135 -15.14 -10.84 -11.40
N ASP A 136 -15.61 -10.49 -12.61
CA ASP A 136 -15.31 -11.25 -13.83
C ASP A 136 -13.81 -11.42 -14.15
N ASP A 137 -12.95 -10.50 -13.71
CA ASP A 137 -11.49 -10.55 -13.90
C ASP A 137 -10.73 -11.10 -12.68
N PHE A 138 -11.41 -11.42 -11.58
CA PHE A 138 -10.83 -11.78 -10.28
C PHE A 138 -11.32 -13.15 -9.81
N ARG A 139 -10.45 -13.89 -9.11
CA ARG A 139 -10.79 -15.21 -8.57
C ARG A 139 -11.85 -15.18 -7.47
N GLU A 140 -11.89 -14.09 -6.72
CA GLU A 140 -12.76 -13.89 -5.57
C GLU A 140 -13.84 -12.85 -5.89
N THR A 141 -13.66 -11.62 -5.41
CA THR A 141 -14.43 -10.45 -5.83
C THR A 141 -13.48 -9.32 -6.16
N ALA A 142 -14.00 -8.26 -6.78
CA ALA A 142 -13.22 -7.05 -7.04
C ALA A 142 -12.62 -6.40 -5.77
N GLY A 143 -13.09 -6.75 -4.57
CA GLY A 143 -12.53 -6.31 -3.28
C GLY A 143 -11.77 -7.38 -2.50
N GLY A 144 -11.56 -8.57 -3.08
CA GLY A 144 -10.94 -9.72 -2.41
C GLY A 144 -11.70 -10.17 -1.16
N ILE A 145 -11.08 -11.06 -0.38
CA ILE A 145 -11.66 -11.61 0.85
C ILE A 145 -12.04 -10.52 1.84
N ILE A 146 -11.18 -9.51 2.03
CA ILE A 146 -11.44 -8.42 2.96
C ILE A 146 -12.69 -7.65 2.58
N GLY A 147 -12.86 -7.36 1.28
CA GLY A 147 -14.03 -6.69 0.76
C GLY A 147 -15.31 -7.52 0.93
N GLN A 148 -15.23 -8.83 0.72
CA GLN A 148 -16.37 -9.75 0.97
C GLN A 148 -16.83 -9.70 2.42
N VAL A 149 -15.91 -9.82 3.37
CA VAL A 149 -16.24 -9.81 4.80
C VAL A 149 -16.85 -8.47 5.21
N ILE A 150 -16.17 -7.36 4.90
CA ILE A 150 -16.59 -6.03 5.36
C ILE A 150 -17.80 -5.53 4.58
N GLY A 151 -17.74 -5.56 3.25
CA GLY A 151 -18.80 -5.09 2.37
C GLY A 151 -20.07 -5.92 2.54
N GLY A 152 -19.95 -7.25 2.58
CA GLY A 152 -21.08 -8.15 2.79
C GLY A 152 -21.76 -7.93 4.15
N SER A 153 -20.97 -7.78 5.23
CA SER A 153 -21.50 -7.50 6.57
C SER A 153 -22.26 -6.17 6.60
N LEU A 154 -21.68 -5.09 6.08
CA LEU A 154 -22.35 -3.78 6.07
C LEU A 154 -23.61 -3.76 5.20
N ASN A 155 -23.57 -4.40 4.03
CA ASN A 155 -24.75 -4.50 3.16
C ASN A 155 -25.89 -5.28 3.84
N SER A 156 -25.57 -6.33 4.59
CA SER A 156 -26.56 -7.07 5.38
C SER A 156 -27.14 -6.24 6.54
N SER A 157 -26.34 -5.38 7.18
CA SER A 157 -26.81 -4.59 8.33
C SER A 157 -27.58 -3.33 7.93
N MET A 158 -27.15 -2.61 6.89
CA MET A 158 -27.64 -1.26 6.58
C MET A 158 -28.16 -1.08 5.14
N LYS A 159 -28.23 -2.17 4.36
CA LYS A 159 -28.50 -2.18 2.90
C LYS A 159 -27.43 -1.41 2.10
N LEU A 160 -27.46 -1.59 0.77
CA LEU A 160 -26.42 -1.08 -0.14
C LEU A 160 -26.20 0.44 -0.02
N LEU A 161 -27.29 1.22 0.06
CA LEU A 161 -27.20 2.67 0.14
C LEU A 161 -26.51 3.14 1.43
N GLY A 162 -26.90 2.57 2.58
CA GLY A 162 -26.32 2.92 3.88
C GLY A 162 -24.85 2.49 3.98
N ALA A 163 -24.56 1.26 3.56
CA ALA A 163 -23.20 0.71 3.52
C ALA A 163 -22.25 1.57 2.67
N THR A 164 -22.67 1.89 1.44
CA THR A 164 -21.86 2.68 0.50
C THR A 164 -21.61 4.09 1.04
N THR A 165 -22.66 4.73 1.57
CA THR A 165 -22.55 6.09 2.11
C THR A 165 -21.54 6.14 3.26
N LEU A 166 -21.68 5.24 4.25
CA LEU A 166 -20.77 5.17 5.40
C LEU A 166 -19.32 4.93 4.95
N LEU A 167 -19.10 3.94 4.08
CA LEU A 167 -17.77 3.59 3.61
C LEU A 167 -17.14 4.72 2.79
N PHE A 168 -17.92 5.42 1.96
CA PHE A 168 -17.43 6.53 1.14
C PHE A 168 -16.96 7.72 1.99
N PHE A 169 -17.73 8.12 2.99
CA PHE A 169 -17.32 9.20 3.89
C PHE A 169 -16.11 8.81 4.75
N LEU A 170 -16.05 7.56 5.20
CA LEU A 170 -14.88 7.05 5.92
C LEU A 170 -13.63 7.02 5.04
N TRP A 171 -13.79 6.64 3.76
CA TRP A 171 -12.72 6.67 2.76
C TRP A 171 -12.18 8.09 2.56
N LEU A 172 -13.05 9.09 2.38
CA LEU A 172 -12.67 10.51 2.26
C LEU A 172 -11.94 11.05 3.50
N ALA A 173 -12.45 10.75 4.69
CA ALA A 173 -11.81 11.15 5.95
C ALA A 173 -10.39 10.56 6.04
N SER A 174 -10.22 9.32 5.60
CA SER A 174 -8.95 8.59 5.69
C SER A 174 -7.90 9.09 4.69
N ILE A 175 -8.30 9.59 3.51
CA ILE A 175 -7.41 10.26 2.56
C ILE A 175 -6.73 11.47 3.20
N SER A 176 -7.50 12.29 3.90
CA SER A 176 -6.99 13.49 4.58
C SER A 176 -5.89 13.10 5.58
N LEU A 177 -6.12 12.02 6.32
CA LEU A 177 -5.23 11.49 7.33
C LEU A 177 -3.98 10.82 6.73
N PHE A 178 -4.11 10.10 5.62
CA PHE A 178 -2.97 9.51 4.88
C PHE A 178 -2.06 10.57 4.23
N LEU A 179 -2.65 11.59 3.60
CA LEU A 179 -1.90 12.67 2.97
C LEU A 179 -1.35 13.67 3.99
N GLY A 180 -1.93 13.71 5.19
CA GLY A 180 -1.60 14.68 6.24
C GLY A 180 -1.95 16.11 5.82
N VAL A 181 -3.07 16.27 5.11
CA VAL A 181 -3.58 17.56 4.62
C VAL A 181 -4.79 17.96 5.45
N SER A 182 -4.76 19.18 5.99
CA SER A 182 -5.94 19.86 6.52
C SER A 182 -6.60 20.64 5.39
N TRP A 183 -7.93 20.59 5.33
CA TRP A 183 -8.73 21.34 4.35
C TRP A 183 -9.13 22.74 4.85
N ILE A 184 -8.76 23.07 6.09
CA ILE A 184 -8.89 24.36 6.75
C ILE A 184 -7.48 24.85 7.07
#